data_AF-A0A220WAR4-F1
#
_entry.id   AF-A0A220WAR4-F1
#
_cell.length_a   1.000
_cell.length_b   1.000
_cell.length_c   1.000
_cell.angle_alpha   90.00
_cell.angle_beta   90.00
_cell.angle_gamma   90.00
#
_symmetry.space_group_name_H-M   'P 1'
#
loop_
_entity.id
_entity.type
_entity.pdbx_description
1 polymer ?
#
loop_
_entity_poly.entity_id
_entity_poly.type
_entity_poly.pdbx_seq_one_letter_code
_entity_poly.pdbx_strand_id
1 'polypeptide(L)'
;MKLGAFSISLSVKDIAASRAFYEKLGFVQFGGDQEQKWLILKNGETTLGLFEGMFPRNMLTFNPGWDQSAQNLDDFDDVRAIEKSLLEAGVTLDSRTEGEQGPASIMLTDPDGNPILIDQHR
;
A
#
# COMPACT_ATOMS: atom_id res chain seq x y z
N MET A 1 -2.72 7.47 15.29
CA MET A 1 -2.23 6.85 14.05
C MET A 1 -3.39 6.26 13.29
N LYS A 2 -3.86 6.96 12.26
CA LYS A 2 -4.88 6.55 11.30
C LYS A 2 -4.17 6.16 10.00
N LEU A 3 -3.86 4.87 9.85
CA LEU A 3 -3.13 4.36 8.70
C LEU A 3 -3.95 4.34 7.39
N GLY A 4 -5.27 4.53 7.48
CA GLY A 4 -6.16 4.60 6.32
C GLY A 4 -6.47 3.23 5.71
N ALA A 5 -6.65 3.21 4.39
CA ALA A 5 -6.96 1.98 3.65
C ALA A 5 -5.83 0.96 3.79
N PHE A 6 -6.18 -0.32 3.72
CA PHE A 6 -5.22 -1.42 3.83
C PHE A 6 -5.32 -2.34 2.62
N SER A 7 -4.17 -2.75 2.10
CA SER A 7 -4.07 -3.80 1.11
C SER A 7 -2.80 -4.63 1.32
N ILE A 8 -2.78 -5.82 0.71
CA ILE A 8 -1.53 -6.56 0.52
C ILE A 8 -1.08 -6.34 -0.93
N SER A 9 0.13 -5.82 -1.07
CA SER A 9 0.80 -5.67 -2.36
C SER A 9 1.65 -6.90 -2.65
N LEU A 10 1.23 -7.69 -3.63
CA LEU A 10 1.84 -8.95 -4.01
C LEU A 10 2.89 -8.73 -5.11
N SER A 11 4.11 -9.20 -4.85
CA SER A 11 5.14 -9.30 -5.86
C SER A 11 4.85 -10.53 -6.72
N VAL A 12 4.48 -10.29 -7.98
CA VAL A 12 4.12 -11.36 -8.91
C VAL A 12 5.13 -11.46 -10.05
N LYS A 13 5.27 -12.67 -10.60
CA LYS A 13 6.18 -12.93 -11.73
C LYS A 13 5.52 -12.70 -13.09
N ASP A 14 4.20 -12.85 -13.13
CA ASP A 14 3.34 -12.67 -14.31
C ASP A 14 2.01 -12.11 -13.80
N ILE A 15 1.76 -10.84 -14.10
CA ILE A 15 0.58 -10.12 -13.63
C ILE A 15 -0.70 -10.65 -14.28
N ALA A 16 -0.65 -11.08 -15.55
CA ALA A 16 -1.81 -11.59 -16.27
C ALA A 16 -2.25 -12.95 -15.69
N ALA A 17 -1.29 -13.84 -15.45
CA ALA A 17 -1.57 -15.14 -14.82
C ALA A 17 -2.10 -14.97 -13.39
N SER A 18 -1.53 -14.04 -12.62
CA SER A 18 -1.95 -13.76 -11.24
C SER A 18 -3.35 -13.16 -11.18
N ARG A 19 -3.63 -12.16 -12.03
CA ARG A 19 -4.97 -11.57 -12.17
C ARG A 19 -6.01 -12.65 -12.48
N ALA A 20 -5.77 -13.46 -13.52
CA ALA A 20 -6.70 -14.52 -13.91
C ALA A 20 -6.92 -15.58 -12.81
N PHE A 21 -5.94 -15.79 -11.93
CA PHE A 21 -6.11 -16.64 -10.75
C PHE A 21 -7.02 -15.99 -9.71
N TYR A 22 -6.75 -14.73 -9.33
CA TYR A 22 -7.55 -14.04 -8.32
C TYR A 22 -8.98 -13.74 -8.79
N GLU A 23 -9.22 -13.55 -10.08
CA GLU A 23 -10.58 -13.44 -10.64
C GLU A 23 -11.42 -14.70 -10.38
N LYS A 24 -10.81 -15.90 -10.32
CA LYS A 24 -11.51 -17.15 -9.94
C LYS A 24 -11.92 -17.16 -8.46
N LEU A 25 -11.25 -16.37 -7.63
CA LEU A 25 -11.59 -16.17 -6.22
C LEU A 25 -12.62 -15.04 -6.02
N GLY A 26 -13.17 -14.49 -7.10
CA GLY A 26 -14.18 -13.42 -7.05
C GLY A 26 -13.60 -12.01 -6.94
N PHE A 27 -12.29 -11.83 -7.12
CA PHE A 27 -11.71 -10.50 -7.23
C PHE A 27 -12.02 -9.87 -8.59
N VAL A 28 -12.22 -8.57 -8.60
CA VAL A 28 -12.39 -7.77 -9.81
C VAL A 28 -11.36 -6.66 -9.87
N GLN A 29 -10.98 -6.25 -11.09
CA GLN A 29 -10.11 -5.09 -11.26
C GLN A 29 -10.82 -3.84 -10.74
N PHE A 30 -10.17 -3.14 -9.81
CA PHE A 30 -10.62 -1.90 -9.21
C PHE A 30 -9.83 -0.70 -9.72
N GLY A 31 -8.53 -0.88 -9.98
CA GLY A 31 -7.67 0.17 -10.51
C GLY A 31 -6.37 -0.38 -11.09
N GLY A 32 -5.52 0.53 -11.56
CA GLY A 32 -4.22 0.21 -12.15
C GLY A 32 -4.24 -0.08 -13.64
N ASP A 33 -3.04 -0.29 -14.16
CA ASP A 33 -2.75 -0.50 -15.56
C ASP A 33 -1.79 -1.69 -15.71
N GLN A 34 -2.32 -2.77 -16.29
CA GLN A 34 -1.57 -4.02 -16.49
C GLN A 34 -0.36 -3.81 -17.41
N GLU A 35 -0.42 -2.89 -18.38
CA GLU A 35 0.70 -2.58 -19.26
C GLU A 35 1.84 -1.90 -18.48
N GLN A 36 1.49 -1.16 -17.42
CA GLN A 36 2.43 -0.59 -16.46
C GLN A 36 2.81 -1.57 -15.35
N LYS A 37 2.43 -2.84 -15.46
CA LYS A 37 2.79 -3.93 -14.53
C LYS A 37 2.24 -3.78 -13.12
N TRP A 38 1.11 -3.08 -12.97
CA TRP A 38 0.42 -3.01 -11.67
C TRP A 38 -1.10 -3.00 -11.79
N LEU A 39 -1.77 -3.70 -10.88
CA LEU A 39 -3.24 -3.75 -10.80
C LEU A 39 -3.67 -3.73 -9.34
N ILE A 40 -4.79 -3.07 -9.06
CA ILE A 40 -5.50 -3.18 -7.79
C ILE A 40 -6.77 -3.99 -8.03
N LEU A 41 -6.92 -5.07 -7.26
CA LEU A 41 -8.05 -5.98 -7.30
C LEU A 41 -8.84 -5.90 -5.98
N LYS A 42 -10.17 -6.03 -6.07
CA LYS A 42 -11.07 -5.97 -4.90
C LYS A 42 -12.07 -7.12 -4.87
N ASN A 43 -12.35 -7.64 -3.68
CA ASN A 43 -13.44 -8.59 -3.40
C ASN A 43 -14.11 -8.19 -2.07
N GLY A 44 -15.31 -7.59 -2.14
CA GLY A 44 -15.92 -6.93 -0.99
C GLY A 44 -14.99 -5.83 -0.47
N GLU A 45 -14.66 -5.84 0.83
CA GLU A 45 -13.69 -4.91 1.43
C GLU A 45 -12.23 -5.37 1.33
N THR A 46 -11.97 -6.52 0.71
CA THR A 46 -10.61 -7.06 0.59
C THR A 46 -9.92 -6.51 -0.64
N THR A 47 -8.75 -5.89 -0.45
CA THR A 47 -7.96 -5.28 -1.54
C THR A 47 -6.61 -5.99 -1.68
N LEU A 48 -6.26 -6.34 -2.91
CA LEU A 48 -4.94 -6.86 -3.28
C LEU A 48 -4.33 -5.98 -4.37
N GLY A 49 -3.06 -5.62 -4.21
CA GLY A 49 -2.26 -5.08 -5.30
C GLY A 49 -1.44 -6.19 -5.96
N LEU A 50 -1.39 -6.23 -7.28
CA LEU A 50 -0.50 -7.09 -8.06
C LEU A 50 0.56 -6.21 -8.70
N PHE A 51 1.84 -6.49 -8.44
CA PHE A 51 2.95 -5.71 -8.98
C PHE A 51 4.01 -6.64 -9.56
N GLU A 52 4.28 -6.52 -10.86
CA GLU A 52 5.25 -7.38 -11.54
C GLU A 52 6.61 -6.70 -11.65
N GLY A 53 7.62 -7.28 -11.00
CA GLY A 53 9.02 -6.83 -11.08
C GLY A 53 9.34 -5.51 -10.37
N MET A 54 8.44 -4.98 -9.54
CA MET A 54 8.65 -3.70 -8.84
C MET A 54 9.42 -3.85 -7.51
N PHE A 55 9.20 -4.96 -6.79
CA PHE A 55 9.84 -5.20 -5.50
C PHE A 55 9.99 -6.71 -5.23
N PRO A 56 10.97 -7.13 -4.42
CA PRO A 56 11.36 -8.53 -4.30
C PRO A 56 10.45 -9.38 -3.40
N ARG A 57 9.62 -8.76 -2.56
CA ARG A 57 8.79 -9.44 -1.55
C ARG A 57 7.42 -8.76 -1.43
N ASN A 58 6.40 -9.52 -1.06
CA ASN A 58 5.09 -8.95 -0.73
C ASN A 58 5.24 -7.93 0.39
N MET A 59 4.36 -6.93 0.40
CA MET A 59 4.37 -5.89 1.41
C MET A 59 2.95 -5.58 1.91
N LEU A 60 2.86 -5.20 3.18
CA LEU A 60 1.67 -4.60 3.74
C LEU A 60 1.63 -3.15 3.27
N THR A 61 0.51 -2.70 2.74
CA THR A 61 0.38 -1.33 2.23
C THR A 61 -0.78 -0.64 2.93
N PHE A 62 -0.48 0.53 3.50
CA PHE A 62 -1.43 1.42 4.13
C PHE A 62 -1.50 2.75 3.39
N ASN A 63 -2.70 3.28 3.18
CA ASN A 63 -2.91 4.53 2.47
C ASN A 63 -3.66 5.54 3.35
N PRO A 64 -2.95 6.36 4.14
CA PRO A 64 -3.56 7.44 4.90
C PRO A 64 -4.34 8.39 4.00
N GLY A 65 -5.48 8.87 4.49
CA GLY A 65 -6.35 9.77 3.74
C GLY A 65 -7.31 9.08 2.79
N TRP A 66 -7.28 7.75 2.68
CA TRP A 66 -8.25 6.96 1.92
C TRP A 66 -9.05 5.99 2.77
N ASP A 67 -10.29 5.74 2.38
CA ASP A 67 -11.07 4.58 2.80
C ASP A 67 -10.75 3.35 1.94
N GLN A 68 -11.34 2.19 2.27
CA GLN A 68 -11.11 0.95 1.52
C GLN A 68 -11.60 0.98 0.07
N SER A 69 -12.36 2.00 -0.33
CA SER A 69 -12.81 2.25 -1.69
C SER A 69 -12.00 3.36 -2.38
N ALA A 70 -10.80 3.65 -1.87
CA ALA A 70 -9.89 4.69 -2.36
C ALA A 70 -10.56 6.07 -2.46
N GLN A 71 -11.55 6.35 -1.60
CA GLN A 71 -12.18 7.66 -1.50
C GLN A 71 -11.46 8.50 -0.47
N ASN A 72 -11.33 9.79 -0.76
CA ASN A 72 -10.69 10.76 0.13
C ASN A 72 -11.45 10.91 1.44
N LEU A 73 -10.71 10.85 2.55
CA LEU A 73 -11.18 11.17 3.89
C LEU A 73 -10.72 12.58 4.27
N ASP A 74 -11.59 13.34 4.94
CA ASP A 74 -11.25 14.66 5.47
C ASP A 74 -10.45 14.58 6.77
N ASP A 75 -10.62 13.50 7.53
CA ASP A 75 -9.97 13.28 8.83
C ASP A 75 -9.02 12.07 8.75
N PHE A 76 -7.72 12.35 8.61
CA PHE A 76 -6.65 11.35 8.59
C PHE A 76 -5.36 11.92 9.20
N ASP A 77 -4.44 11.04 9.61
CA ASP A 77 -3.13 11.46 10.09
C ASP A 77 -2.16 11.56 8.89
N ASP A 78 -1.52 12.72 8.71
CA ASP A 78 -0.50 12.89 7.65
C ASP A 78 0.67 11.92 7.89
N VAL A 79 1.21 11.35 6.82
CA VAL A 79 2.32 10.38 6.85
C VAL A 79 3.56 10.92 7.58
N ARG A 80 3.79 12.25 7.58
CA ARG A 80 4.90 12.88 8.33
C ARG A 80 4.65 12.86 9.84
N ALA A 81 3.40 13.02 10.26
CA ALA A 81 3.01 12.87 11.66
C ALA A 81 3.10 11.41 12.11
N ILE A 82 2.73 10.48 11.23
CA ILE A 82 2.90 9.03 11.42
C ILE A 82 4.39 8.69 11.57
N GLU A 83 5.25 9.15 10.65
CA GLU A 83 6.71 8.99 10.71
C GLU A 83 7.26 9.45 12.06
N LYS A 84 6.92 10.67 12.48
CA LYS A 84 7.38 11.23 13.76
C LYS A 84 6.97 10.35 14.94
N SER A 85 5.71 9.92 14.98
CA SER A 85 5.20 9.04 16.04
C SER A 85 5.92 7.69 16.08
N LEU A 86 6.29 7.13 14.92
CA LEU A 86 7.04 5.88 14.85
C LEU A 86 8.47 6.04 15.36
N LEU A 87 9.16 7.11 14.96
CA LEU A 87 10.52 7.42 15.42
C LEU A 87 10.56 7.65 16.94
N GLU A 88 9.58 8.37 17.49
CA GLU A 88 9.44 8.59 18.94
C GLU A 88 9.20 7.28 19.71
N ALA A 89 8.54 6.30 19.08
CA ALA A 89 8.32 4.97 19.63
C ALA A 89 9.52 4.02 19.46
N GLY A 90 10.64 4.49 18.89
CA GLY A 90 11.85 3.70 18.68
C GLY A 90 11.78 2.75 17.48
N VAL A 91 10.85 2.96 16.55
CA VAL A 91 10.74 2.18 15.31
C VAL A 91 11.75 2.70 14.29
N THR A 92 12.54 1.80 13.72
CA THR A 92 13.45 2.11 12.61
C THR A 92 12.69 2.17 11.30
N LEU A 93 12.95 3.20 10.49
CA LEU A 93 12.38 3.35 9.16
C LEU A 93 13.44 3.07 8.09
N ASP A 94 13.06 2.33 7.06
CA ASP A 94 13.87 2.01 5.89
C ASP A 94 13.92 3.21 4.91
N SER A 95 12.83 3.97 4.84
CA SER A 95 12.76 5.24 4.13
C SER A 95 11.91 6.26 4.88
N ARG A 96 12.20 7.54 4.67
CA ARG A 96 11.52 8.67 5.31
C ARG A 96 10.86 9.55 4.27
N THR A 97 9.92 10.35 4.73
CA THR A 97 9.22 11.35 3.92
C THR A 97 10.17 12.45 3.46
N GLU A 98 9.89 12.98 2.27
CA GLU A 98 10.50 14.20 1.74
C GLU A 98 9.43 15.30 1.56
N GLY A 99 9.85 16.57 1.63
CA GLY A 99 8.95 17.71 1.54
C GLY A 99 8.05 17.90 2.77
N GLU A 100 7.28 18.98 2.77
CA GLU A 100 6.47 19.39 3.93
C GLU A 100 4.98 19.08 3.78
N GLN A 101 4.48 18.87 2.56
CA GLN A 101 3.06 18.67 2.26
C GLN A 101 2.88 17.81 0.99
N GLY A 102 1.66 17.33 0.79
CA GLY A 102 1.27 16.55 -0.39
C GLY A 102 1.76 15.10 -0.33
N PRO A 103 1.72 14.41 -1.49
CA PRO A 103 2.04 12.99 -1.58
C PRO A 103 3.41 12.66 -1.00
N ALA A 104 3.47 11.62 -0.18
CA ALA A 104 4.71 11.12 0.41
C ALA A 104 4.51 9.71 0.96
N SER A 105 5.61 9.00 1.15
CA SER A 105 5.60 7.64 1.67
C SER A 105 6.72 7.40 2.66
N ILE A 106 6.51 6.46 3.57
CA ILE A 106 7.57 5.84 4.37
C ILE A 106 7.57 4.32 4.20
N MET A 107 8.73 3.72 4.34
CA MET A 107 8.91 2.28 4.41
C MET A 107 9.54 1.89 5.74
N LEU A 108 9.11 0.74 6.24
CA LEU A 108 9.66 0.11 7.43
C LEU A 108 9.52 -1.40 7.30
N THR A 109 10.31 -2.12 8.10
CA THR A 109 10.29 -3.57 8.16
C THR A 109 9.97 -3.99 9.58
N ASP A 110 8.98 -4.86 9.75
CA ASP A 110 8.59 -5.36 11.07
C ASP A 110 9.63 -6.34 11.66
N PRO A 111 9.48 -6.78 12.93
CA PRO A 111 10.43 -7.69 13.57
C PRO A 111 10.62 -9.04 12.87
N ASP A 112 9.65 -9.47 12.07
CA ASP A 112 9.66 -10.74 11.33
C ASP A 112 10.13 -10.57 9.87
N GLY A 113 10.51 -9.34 9.48
CA GLY A 113 11.04 -9.05 8.17
C GLY A 113 9.98 -8.72 7.11
N ASN A 114 8.72 -8.48 7.49
CA ASN A 114 7.67 -8.10 6.57
C ASN A 114 7.82 -6.61 6.17
N PRO A 115 7.96 -6.29 4.88
CA PRO A 115 7.97 -4.90 4.42
C PRO A 115 6.59 -4.27 4.63
N ILE A 116 6.59 -3.04 5.12
CA ILE A 116 5.42 -2.19 5.30
C ILE A 116 5.65 -0.90 4.52
N LEU A 117 4.70 -0.55 3.67
CA LEU A 117 4.63 0.74 2.97
C LEU A 117 3.46 1.52 3.55
N ILE A 118 3.71 2.78 3.91
CA ILE A 118 2.66 3.75 4.24
C ILE A 118 2.75 4.84 3.17
N ASP A 119 1.78 4.88 2.26
CA ASP A 119 1.81 5.68 1.03
C ASP A 119 0.61 6.63 0.95
N GLN A 120 0.88 7.92 1.16
CA GLN A 120 -0.12 8.98 1.11
C GLN A 120 -0.13 9.62 -0.28
N HIS A 121 -1.30 9.69 -0.90
CA HIS A 121 -1.47 10.16 -2.28
C HIS A 121 -2.00 11.60 -2.42
N ARG A 122 -2.20 12.34 -1.32
CA ARG A 122 -2.74 13.70 -1.33
C ARG A 122 -2.06 14.63 -0.34
#